data_AF-A0A6G3SDL4-F1
#
_entry.id   AF-A0A6G3SDL4-F1
#
_cell.length_a   1.000
_cell.length_b   1.000
_cell.length_c   1.000
_cell.angle_alpha   90.00
_cell.angle_beta   90.00
_cell.angle_gamma   90.00
#
_symmetry.space_group_name_H-M   'P 1'
#
loop_
_entity.id
_entity.type
_entity.pdbx_description
1 polymer ?
#
loop_
_entity_poly.entity_id
_entity_poly.type
_entity_poly.pdbx_seq_one_letter_code
_entity_poly.pdbx_strand_id
1 'polypeptide(L)'
;MGRREGYLALLHRVADGQGGPEGWATAEPGLDARGAAPLVTLGLVREARAEERAELSARSGRPVAWAVQLTADGRDALLYGRLRAAPVVAEAPHPGLQRVALRRTDLDVLKRFVELGDRLRHRPAPGLGAAVDAARFNAASNRWILYVDGEQMQSMARAFYLERLGGSAAPANRFARVYGVIHPPRPLPLRAEAEHDAAGR
;
A
#
# COMPACT_ATOMS: atom_id res chain seq x y z
N MET A 1 -21.29 2.71 -0.24
CA MET A 1 -20.17 3.45 -0.90
C MET A 1 -20.55 4.92 -0.96
N GLY A 2 -19.63 5.86 -0.71
CA GLY A 2 -19.88 7.30 -0.92
C GLY A 2 -19.81 8.16 0.33
N ARG A 3 -18.63 8.75 0.61
CA ARG A 3 -18.43 9.99 1.41
C ARG A 3 -16.96 10.38 1.56
N ARG A 4 -16.02 9.47 1.32
CA ARG A 4 -14.56 9.73 1.46
C ARG A 4 -13.90 10.42 0.26
N GLU A 5 -14.60 10.60 -0.86
CA GLU A 5 -14.16 11.46 -1.97
C GLU A 5 -14.38 12.96 -1.71
N GLY A 6 -15.08 13.36 -0.65
CA GLY A 6 -15.57 14.73 -0.49
C GLY A 6 -14.53 15.80 -0.12
N TYR A 7 -13.66 15.54 0.87
CA TYR A 7 -12.83 16.61 1.45
C TYR A 7 -11.47 16.78 0.77
N LEU A 8 -10.78 15.70 0.41
CA LEU A 8 -9.49 15.81 -0.29
C LEU A 8 -9.67 16.40 -1.70
N ALA A 9 -10.72 16.01 -2.42
CA ALA A 9 -11.02 16.59 -3.73
C ALA A 9 -11.35 18.09 -3.62
N LEU A 10 -12.07 18.49 -2.56
CA LEU A 10 -12.39 19.89 -2.33
C LEU A 10 -11.16 20.70 -1.91
N LEU A 11 -10.28 20.14 -1.07
CA LEU A 11 -8.99 20.77 -0.74
C LEU A 11 -8.11 20.93 -1.99
N HIS A 12 -8.14 19.96 -2.92
CA HIS A 12 -7.43 20.07 -4.20
C HIS A 12 -7.96 21.24 -5.02
N ARG A 13 -9.29 21.41 -5.13
CA ARG A 13 -9.88 22.58 -5.81
C ARG A 13 -9.48 23.90 -5.17
N VAL A 14 -9.44 23.97 -3.84
CA VAL A 14 -8.95 25.17 -3.13
C VAL A 14 -7.49 25.44 -3.49
N ALA A 15 -6.63 24.41 -3.46
CA ALA A 15 -5.22 24.54 -3.81
C ALA A 15 -5.02 25.06 -5.25
N ASP A 16 -5.78 24.51 -6.21
CA ASP A 16 -5.71 24.90 -7.62
C ASP A 16 -6.19 26.33 -7.83
N GLY A 17 -7.25 26.74 -7.13
CA GLY A 17 -7.82 28.09 -7.19
C GLY A 17 -6.98 29.19 -6.51
N GLN A 18 -6.02 28.83 -5.65
CA GLN A 18 -5.17 29.83 -4.97
C GLN A 18 -4.08 30.41 -5.87
N GLY A 19 -3.61 29.72 -6.92
CA GLY A 19 -2.52 30.19 -7.77
C GLY A 19 -1.17 30.37 -7.05
N GLY A 20 -1.02 29.87 -5.83
CA GLY A 20 0.20 29.98 -5.02
C GLY A 20 -0.02 29.60 -3.54
N PRO A 21 1.06 29.37 -2.78
CA PRO A 21 0.97 28.92 -1.39
C PRO A 21 0.21 29.92 -0.51
N GLU A 22 0.48 31.22 -0.68
CA GLU A 22 -0.17 32.32 0.05
C GLU A 22 -1.36 32.93 -0.72
N GLY A 23 -1.79 32.29 -1.80
CA GLY A 23 -2.90 32.75 -2.61
C GLY A 23 -4.27 32.51 -1.98
N TRP A 24 -5.29 33.09 -2.59
CA TRP A 24 -6.69 32.97 -2.16
C TRP A 24 -7.51 32.34 -3.28
N ALA A 25 -8.30 31.32 -2.96
CA ALA A 25 -9.27 30.75 -3.88
C ALA A 25 -10.59 31.50 -3.73
N THR A 26 -11.14 31.98 -4.84
CA THR A 26 -12.46 32.64 -4.90
C THR A 26 -13.56 31.67 -5.31
N ALA A 27 -14.81 32.13 -5.29
CA ALA A 27 -15.94 31.29 -5.71
C ALA A 27 -15.83 30.88 -7.18
N GLU A 28 -15.90 29.58 -7.44
CA GLU A 28 -15.87 28.96 -8.76
C GLU A 28 -16.86 27.78 -8.82
N PRO A 29 -17.24 27.28 -10.01
CA PRO A 29 -18.12 26.11 -10.11
C PRO A 29 -17.60 24.92 -9.30
N GLY A 30 -18.35 24.54 -8.26
CA GLY A 30 -17.97 23.45 -7.35
C GLY A 30 -17.04 23.86 -6.19
N LEU A 31 -16.76 25.15 -6.02
CA LEU A 31 -16.09 25.73 -4.86
C LEU A 31 -16.81 27.02 -4.45
N ASP A 32 -17.67 26.93 -3.44
CA ASP A 32 -18.39 28.06 -2.87
C ASP A 32 -18.37 28.01 -1.33
N ALA A 33 -18.92 29.04 -0.69
CA ALA A 33 -18.97 29.15 0.76
C ALA A 33 -19.65 27.94 1.43
N ARG A 34 -20.72 27.41 0.82
CA ARG A 34 -21.47 26.29 1.39
C ARG A 34 -20.70 24.98 1.27
N GLY A 35 -20.06 24.74 0.12
CA GLY A 35 -19.23 23.58 -0.14
C GLY A 35 -18.00 23.55 0.76
N ALA A 36 -17.38 24.71 1.02
CA ALA A 36 -16.18 24.85 1.85
C ALA A 36 -16.46 24.90 3.36
N ALA A 37 -17.69 25.17 3.80
CA ALA A 37 -18.04 25.29 5.22
C ALA A 37 -17.57 24.12 6.12
N PRO A 38 -17.64 22.84 5.68
CA PRO A 38 -17.06 21.74 6.45
C PRO A 38 -15.54 21.83 6.62
N LEU A 39 -14.82 22.30 5.60
CA LEU A 39 -13.36 22.48 5.68
C LEU A 39 -12.98 23.62 6.62
N VAL A 40 -13.78 24.70 6.63
CA VAL A 40 -13.62 25.82 7.58
C VAL A 40 -13.86 25.32 9.01
N THR A 41 -14.92 24.54 9.22
CA THR A 41 -15.25 23.96 10.54
C THR A 41 -14.14 23.04 11.05
N LEU A 42 -13.48 22.32 10.15
CA LEU A 42 -12.35 21.44 10.45
C LEU A 42 -11.00 22.18 10.57
N GLY A 43 -10.96 23.50 10.37
CA GLY A 43 -9.73 24.29 10.43
C GLY A 43 -8.74 24.04 9.28
N LEU A 44 -9.17 23.37 8.21
CA LEU A 44 -8.33 23.03 7.06
C LEU A 44 -8.24 24.19 6.05
N VAL A 45 -9.24 25.06 6.04
CA VAL A 45 -9.23 26.30 5.27
C VAL A 45 -9.73 27.44 6.14
N ARG A 46 -9.27 28.65 5.84
CA ARG A 46 -9.65 29.91 6.47
C ARG A 46 -10.41 30.75 5.46
N GLU A 47 -11.51 31.36 5.90
CA GLU A 47 -12.24 32.33 5.09
C GLU A 47 -11.63 33.74 5.20
N ALA A 48 -11.61 34.45 4.08
CA ALA A 48 -11.12 35.84 4.00
C ALA A 48 -12.02 36.78 4.81
N ARG A 49 -11.40 37.66 5.59
CA ARG A 49 -12.08 38.75 6.30
C ARG A 49 -12.54 39.84 5.33
N ALA A 50 -13.37 40.77 5.80
CA ALA A 50 -13.90 41.84 4.97
C ALA A 50 -12.79 42.70 4.34
N GLU A 51 -11.76 43.02 5.12
CA GLU A 51 -10.60 43.81 4.69
C GLU A 51 -9.80 43.07 3.61
N GLU A 52 -9.53 41.79 3.83
CA GLU A 52 -8.80 40.94 2.88
C GLU A 52 -9.57 40.79 1.56
N ARG A 53 -10.91 40.66 1.63
CA ARG A 53 -11.77 40.64 0.44
C ARG A 53 -11.78 41.97 -0.31
N ALA A 54 -11.76 43.09 0.40
CA ALA A 54 -11.66 44.41 -0.22
C ALA A 54 -10.32 44.57 -0.96
N GLU A 55 -9.22 44.14 -0.34
CA GLU A 55 -7.89 44.16 -0.96
C GLU A 55 -7.80 43.22 -2.18
N LEU A 56 -8.37 42.01 -2.08
CA LEU A 56 -8.50 41.09 -3.21
C LEU A 56 -9.32 41.69 -4.35
N SER A 57 -10.40 42.40 -4.03
CA SER A 57 -11.25 43.06 -5.02
C SER A 57 -10.51 44.18 -5.74
N ALA A 58 -9.75 44.99 -4.99
CA ALA A 58 -8.93 46.06 -5.54
C ALA A 58 -7.83 45.52 -6.47
N ARG A 59 -7.14 44.44 -6.08
CA ARG A 59 -6.07 43.82 -6.89
C ARG A 59 -6.58 43.14 -8.15
N SER A 60 -7.73 42.49 -8.08
CA SER A 60 -8.31 41.76 -9.22
C SER A 60 -9.15 42.64 -10.15
N GLY A 61 -9.46 43.88 -9.74
CA GLY A 61 -10.35 44.79 -10.47
C GLY A 61 -11.80 44.28 -10.55
N ARG A 62 -12.18 43.32 -9.71
CA ARG A 62 -13.51 42.69 -9.69
C ARG A 62 -13.98 42.50 -8.24
N PRO A 63 -15.27 42.66 -7.94
CA PRO A 63 -15.79 42.38 -6.59
C PRO A 63 -15.60 40.91 -6.19
N VAL A 64 -14.94 40.68 -5.05
CA VAL A 64 -14.75 39.35 -4.44
C VAL A 64 -15.70 39.20 -3.26
N ALA A 65 -16.82 38.51 -3.48
CA ALA A 65 -17.84 38.28 -2.44
C ALA A 65 -17.38 37.28 -1.36
N TRP A 66 -16.51 36.33 -1.74
CA TRP A 66 -16.07 35.24 -0.88
C TRP A 66 -14.71 34.70 -1.36
N ALA A 67 -13.84 34.35 -0.41
CA ALA A 67 -12.56 33.72 -0.69
C ALA A 67 -12.09 32.86 0.49
N VAL A 68 -11.34 31.81 0.20
CA VAL A 68 -10.73 30.91 1.19
C VAL A 68 -9.26 30.64 0.88
N GLN A 69 -8.50 30.30 1.93
CA GLN A 69 -7.09 29.95 1.85
C GLN A 69 -6.83 28.70 2.71
N LEU A 70 -5.98 27.79 2.23
CA LEU A 70 -5.50 26.63 2.97
C LEU A 70 -4.72 27.07 4.20
N THR A 71 -5.04 26.47 5.34
CA THR A 71 -4.21 26.56 6.54
C THR A 71 -2.99 25.63 6.43
N ALA A 72 -2.05 25.70 7.38
CA ALA A 72 -0.96 24.72 7.47
C ALA A 72 -1.51 23.28 7.53
N ASP A 73 -2.53 23.04 8.37
CA ASP A 73 -3.17 21.73 8.49
C ASP A 73 -3.86 21.28 7.19
N GLY A 74 -4.48 22.21 6.45
CA GLY A 74 -5.04 21.92 5.13
C GLY A 74 -3.99 21.50 4.10
N ARG A 75 -2.83 22.17 4.11
CA ARG A 75 -1.68 21.83 3.25
C ARG A 75 -1.10 20.46 3.62
N ASP A 76 -0.96 20.18 4.91
CA ASP A 76 -0.46 18.90 5.40
C ASP A 76 -1.44 17.76 5.09
N ALA A 77 -2.75 17.99 5.22
CA ALA A 77 -3.78 17.03 4.83
C ALA A 77 -3.72 16.70 3.33
N LEU A 78 -3.47 17.70 2.48
CA LEU A 78 -3.25 17.49 1.05
C LEU A 78 -1.98 16.70 0.76
N LEU A 79 -0.86 17.05 1.40
CA LEU A 79 0.41 16.35 1.24
C LEU A 79 0.30 14.89 1.68
N TYR A 80 -0.30 14.64 2.84
CA TYR A 80 -0.55 13.30 3.36
C TYR A 80 -1.48 12.49 2.44
N GLY A 81 -2.54 13.12 1.92
CA GLY A 81 -3.43 12.53 0.94
C GLY A 81 -2.70 12.10 -0.34
N ARG A 82 -1.80 12.94 -0.87
CA ARG A 82 -0.97 12.63 -2.04
C ARG A 82 -0.01 11.48 -1.79
N LEU A 83 0.67 11.45 -0.65
CA LEU A 83 1.56 10.33 -0.30
C LEU A 83 0.80 9.00 -0.19
N ARG A 84 -0.43 9.03 0.32
CA ARG A 84 -1.30 7.86 0.39
C ARG A 84 -1.83 7.42 -0.99
N ALA A 85 -2.09 8.38 -1.88
CA ALA A 85 -2.67 8.14 -3.21
C ALA A 85 -1.61 7.89 -4.30
N ALA A 86 -0.35 8.25 -4.06
CA ALA A 86 0.74 8.05 -4.99
C ALA A 86 0.76 6.57 -5.41
N PRO A 87 0.58 6.26 -6.71
CA PRO A 87 0.78 4.91 -7.18
C PRO A 87 2.23 4.56 -6.89
N VAL A 88 2.44 3.52 -6.09
CA VAL A 88 3.76 2.91 -5.96
C VAL A 88 4.11 2.46 -7.37
N VAL A 89 5.04 3.17 -8.01
CA VAL A 89 5.69 2.69 -9.22
C VAL A 89 6.19 1.31 -8.85
N ALA A 90 5.59 0.28 -9.45
CA ALA A 90 6.07 -1.07 -9.27
C ALA A 90 7.49 -1.05 -9.82
N GLU A 91 8.49 -0.96 -8.94
CA GLU A 91 9.85 -1.27 -9.33
C GLU A 91 9.76 -2.62 -10.02
N ALA A 92 10.18 -2.61 -11.29
CA ALA A 92 10.35 -3.84 -12.02
C ALA A 92 11.23 -4.71 -11.13
N PRO A 93 10.85 -5.97 -10.85
CA PRO A 93 11.67 -6.83 -10.03
C PRO A 93 13.11 -6.78 -10.54
N HIS A 94 14.08 -6.56 -9.65
CA HIS A 94 15.48 -6.76 -10.00
C HIS A 94 15.61 -8.13 -10.68
N PRO A 95 16.48 -8.28 -11.70
CA PRO A 95 16.64 -9.54 -12.41
C PRO A 95 16.81 -10.69 -11.40
N GLY A 96 15.90 -11.67 -11.41
CA GLY A 96 15.90 -12.81 -10.48
C GLY A 96 14.98 -12.69 -9.25
N LEU A 97 14.36 -11.54 -8.99
CA LEU A 97 13.35 -11.39 -7.94
C LEU A 97 11.93 -11.61 -8.49
N GLN A 98 11.10 -12.29 -7.71
CA GLN A 98 9.70 -12.53 -8.01
C GLN A 98 8.81 -11.73 -7.05
N ARG A 99 7.78 -11.10 -7.62
CA ARG A 99 6.76 -10.39 -6.85
C ARG A 99 5.81 -11.39 -6.17
N VAL A 100 5.75 -11.35 -4.84
CA VAL A 100 4.85 -12.14 -4.01
C VAL A 100 3.85 -11.22 -3.28
N ALA A 101 2.57 -11.60 -3.33
CA ALA A 101 1.44 -10.85 -2.80
C ALA A 101 0.75 -11.66 -1.70
N LEU A 102 0.89 -11.20 -0.47
CA LEU A 102 0.43 -11.89 0.74
C LEU A 102 -0.77 -11.19 1.37
N ARG A 103 -1.59 -11.97 2.09
CA ARG A 103 -2.54 -11.39 3.05
C ARG A 103 -1.79 -10.89 4.27
N ARG A 104 -2.43 -10.04 5.08
CA ARG A 104 -1.84 -9.59 6.35
C ARG A 104 -1.47 -10.78 7.25
N THR A 105 -2.38 -11.75 7.40
CA THR A 105 -2.14 -12.97 8.18
C THR A 105 -0.94 -13.77 7.67
N ASP A 106 -0.75 -13.84 6.35
CA ASP A 106 0.35 -14.59 5.76
C ASP A 106 1.69 -13.86 5.99
N LEU A 107 1.68 -12.52 5.95
CA LEU A 107 2.84 -11.71 6.31
C LEU A 107 3.21 -11.87 7.80
N ASP A 108 2.22 -11.93 8.70
CA ASP A 108 2.47 -12.10 10.13
C ASP A 108 3.13 -13.46 10.45
N VAL A 109 2.79 -14.53 9.71
CA VAL A 109 3.47 -15.83 9.78
C VAL A 109 4.95 -15.69 9.37
N LEU A 110 5.24 -14.95 8.29
CA LEU A 110 6.62 -14.72 7.88
C LEU A 110 7.42 -13.90 8.88
N LYS A 111 6.81 -12.88 9.48
CA LYS A 111 7.45 -12.08 10.54
C LYS A 111 7.87 -12.96 11.72
N ARG A 112 6.97 -13.81 12.20
CA ARG A 112 7.27 -14.78 13.27
C ARG A 112 8.39 -15.73 12.86
N PHE A 113 8.38 -16.22 11.63
CA PHE A 113 9.41 -17.11 11.12
C PHE A 113 10.79 -16.45 11.05
N VAL A 114 10.85 -15.21 10.56
CA VAL A 114 12.08 -14.40 10.51
C VAL A 114 12.59 -14.09 11.92
N GLU A 115 11.70 -13.71 12.84
CA GLU A 115 12.02 -13.41 14.24
C GLU A 115 12.60 -14.63 14.98
N LEU A 116 12.11 -15.84 14.68
CA LEU A 116 12.69 -17.06 15.22
C LEU A 116 14.12 -17.31 14.70
N GLY A 117 14.44 -16.85 13.48
CA GLY A 117 15.81 -16.72 12.99
C GLY A 117 16.73 -17.91 13.29
N ASP A 118 17.82 -17.63 14.00
CA ASP A 118 18.86 -18.60 14.39
C ASP A 118 18.39 -19.66 15.39
N ARG A 119 17.23 -19.49 16.02
CA ARG A 119 16.63 -20.50 16.92
C ARG A 119 16.10 -21.70 16.13
N LEU A 120 15.84 -21.54 14.83
CA LEU A 120 15.43 -22.62 13.95
C LEU A 120 16.63 -23.40 13.43
N ARG A 121 16.52 -24.73 13.41
CA ARG A 121 17.53 -25.61 12.79
C ARG A 121 17.69 -25.36 11.29
N HIS A 122 16.62 -24.96 10.61
CA HIS A 122 16.69 -24.39 9.27
C HIS A 122 16.29 -22.92 9.36
N ARG A 123 17.27 -22.05 9.18
CA ARG A 123 17.13 -20.60 9.30
C ARG A 123 16.32 -20.04 8.13
N PRO A 124 15.71 -18.86 8.29
CA PRO A 124 15.22 -18.08 7.16
C PRO A 124 16.33 -17.87 6.12
N ALA A 125 15.98 -17.88 4.84
CA ALA A 125 16.94 -17.63 3.77
C ALA A 125 17.55 -16.22 3.92
N PRO A 126 18.83 -16.04 3.55
CA PRO A 126 19.46 -14.71 3.55
C PRO A 126 18.61 -13.67 2.80
N GLY A 127 18.51 -12.47 3.37
CA GLY A 127 17.73 -11.38 2.78
C GLY A 127 16.21 -11.47 2.95
N LEU A 128 15.64 -12.62 3.38
CA LEU A 128 14.19 -12.74 3.59
C LEU A 128 13.67 -11.76 4.66
N GLY A 129 14.43 -11.54 5.73
CA GLY A 129 14.06 -10.55 6.76
C GLY A 129 13.96 -9.14 6.19
N ALA A 130 14.98 -8.72 5.44
CA ALA A 130 14.96 -7.43 4.75
C ALA A 130 13.79 -7.31 3.76
N ALA A 131 13.46 -8.39 3.03
CA ALA A 131 12.30 -8.41 2.13
C ALA A 131 10.96 -8.29 2.88
N VAL A 132 10.84 -8.90 4.06
CA VAL A 132 9.65 -8.78 4.93
C VAL A 132 9.51 -7.37 5.50
N ASP A 133 10.61 -6.72 5.90
CA ASP A 133 10.62 -5.34 6.39
C ASP A 133 10.36 -4.32 5.27
N ALA A 134 10.87 -4.62 4.07
CA ALA A 134 10.60 -3.86 2.86
C ALA A 134 9.19 -4.10 2.29
N ALA A 135 8.39 -5.03 2.85
CA ALA A 135 7.05 -5.30 2.34
C ALA A 135 6.17 -4.04 2.36
N ARG A 136 5.37 -3.86 1.30
CA ARG A 136 4.50 -2.68 1.13
C ARG A 136 3.06 -3.09 0.95
N PHE A 137 2.16 -2.36 1.60
CA PHE A 137 0.74 -2.58 1.44
C PHE A 137 0.25 -1.96 0.12
N ASN A 138 -0.35 -2.78 -0.74
CA ASN A 138 -1.02 -2.36 -1.95
C ASN A 138 -2.53 -2.32 -1.70
N ALA A 139 -3.10 -1.10 -1.65
CA ALA A 139 -4.50 -0.88 -1.34
C ALA A 139 -5.46 -1.42 -2.43
N ALA A 140 -5.07 -1.35 -3.71
CA ALA A 140 -5.89 -1.80 -4.83
C ALA A 140 -6.14 -3.32 -4.80
N SER A 141 -5.14 -4.09 -4.37
CA SER A 141 -5.25 -5.55 -4.24
C SER A 141 -5.56 -6.04 -2.83
N ASN A 142 -5.52 -5.14 -1.83
CA ASN A 142 -5.58 -5.48 -0.40
C ASN A 142 -4.59 -6.61 -0.04
N ARG A 143 -3.34 -6.43 -0.48
CA ARG A 143 -2.23 -7.39 -0.29
C ARG A 143 -0.95 -6.66 0.10
N TRP A 144 -0.11 -7.36 0.85
CA TRP A 144 1.27 -6.96 1.12
C TRP A 144 2.16 -7.53 0.03
N ILE A 145 2.93 -6.67 -0.62
CA ILE A 145 3.81 -7.01 -1.73
C ILE A 145 5.25 -7.05 -1.24
N LEU A 146 5.96 -8.11 -1.57
CA LEU A 146 7.39 -8.31 -1.37
C LEU A 146 8.01 -8.84 -2.66
N TYR A 147 9.31 -8.61 -2.80
CA TYR A 147 10.12 -9.09 -3.91
C TYR A 147 11.15 -10.05 -3.34
N VAL A 148 11.13 -11.30 -3.81
CA VAL A 148 11.93 -12.39 -3.25
C VAL A 148 12.50 -13.27 -4.34
N ASP A 149 13.69 -13.81 -4.13
CA ASP A 149 14.27 -14.82 -5.03
C ASP A 149 13.70 -16.23 -4.79
N GLY A 150 14.15 -17.21 -5.57
CA GLY A 150 13.71 -18.60 -5.46
C GLY A 150 14.07 -19.28 -4.13
N GLU A 151 15.21 -18.93 -3.52
CA GLU A 151 15.63 -19.49 -2.23
C GLU A 151 14.74 -18.96 -1.10
N GLN A 152 14.48 -17.66 -1.11
CA GLN A 152 13.56 -16.99 -0.21
C GLN A 152 12.13 -17.53 -0.37
N MET A 153 11.66 -17.79 -1.59
CA MET A 153 10.37 -18.43 -1.83
C MET A 153 10.27 -19.83 -1.22
N GLN A 154 11.33 -20.64 -1.28
CA GLN A 154 11.36 -21.94 -0.62
C GLN A 154 11.34 -21.81 0.91
N SER A 155 12.08 -20.83 1.44
CA SER A 155 12.07 -20.51 2.87
C SER A 155 10.67 -20.06 3.35
N MET A 156 9.95 -19.28 2.53
CA MET A 156 8.56 -18.91 2.78
C MET A 156 7.61 -20.11 2.76
N ALA A 157 7.76 -21.03 1.79
CA ALA A 157 6.97 -22.26 1.75
C ALA A 157 7.17 -23.09 3.03
N ARG A 158 8.41 -23.12 3.55
CA ARG A 158 8.70 -23.75 4.84
C ARG A 158 8.01 -23.05 6.01
N ALA A 159 8.04 -21.73 6.08
CA ALA A 159 7.33 -20.97 7.11
C ALA A 159 5.82 -21.32 7.14
N PHE A 160 5.19 -21.37 5.97
CA PHE A 160 3.78 -21.74 5.86
C PHE A 160 3.50 -23.21 6.17
N TYR A 161 4.45 -24.11 5.89
CA TYR A 161 4.37 -25.49 6.32
C TYR A 161 4.43 -25.62 7.85
N LEU A 162 5.31 -24.86 8.52
CA LEU A 162 5.35 -24.84 10.00
C LEU A 162 4.04 -24.31 10.60
N GLU A 163 3.47 -23.25 10.03
CA GLU A 163 2.16 -22.73 10.46
C GLU A 163 1.03 -23.76 10.26
N ARG A 164 1.11 -24.58 9.20
CA ARG A 164 0.19 -25.69 8.98
C ARG A 164 0.24 -26.71 10.11
N LEU A 165 1.41 -27.00 10.68
CA LEU A 165 1.53 -27.89 11.84
C LEU A 165 0.89 -27.27 13.10
N GLY A 166 0.84 -25.95 13.19
CA GLY A 166 0.15 -25.19 14.25
C GLY A 166 -1.37 -25.07 14.08
N GLY A 167 -1.96 -25.68 13.04
CA GLY A 167 -3.41 -25.79 12.84
C GLY A 167 -3.99 -24.99 11.68
N SER A 168 -3.19 -24.21 10.93
CA SER A 168 -3.67 -23.45 9.78
C SER A 168 -2.99 -23.85 8.48
N ALA A 169 -3.64 -24.70 7.69
CA ALA A 169 -3.15 -25.12 6.36
C ALA A 169 -3.38 -24.06 5.26
N ALA A 170 -4.17 -23.03 5.53
CA ALA A 170 -4.63 -22.08 4.53
C ALA A 170 -3.50 -21.24 3.88
N PRO A 171 -2.48 -20.75 4.62
CA PRO A 171 -1.34 -20.05 4.02
C PRO A 171 -0.55 -20.95 3.07
N ALA A 172 -0.23 -22.18 3.49
CA ALA A 172 0.53 -23.14 2.68
C ALA A 172 -0.19 -23.51 1.39
N ASN A 173 -1.49 -23.81 1.47
CA ASN A 173 -2.28 -24.18 0.30
C ASN A 173 -2.42 -23.00 -0.69
N ARG A 174 -2.63 -21.77 -0.18
CA ARG A 174 -2.66 -20.59 -1.05
C ARG A 174 -1.32 -20.36 -1.72
N PHE A 175 -0.23 -20.43 -0.97
CA PHE A 175 1.10 -20.18 -1.48
C PHE A 175 1.47 -21.18 -2.57
N ALA A 176 1.22 -22.47 -2.33
CA ALA A 176 1.39 -23.54 -3.31
C ALA A 176 0.58 -23.31 -4.57
N ARG A 177 -0.70 -22.93 -4.44
CA ARG A 177 -1.60 -22.71 -5.59
C ARG A 177 -1.17 -21.52 -6.45
N VAL A 178 -0.72 -20.44 -5.82
CA VAL A 178 -0.41 -19.18 -6.53
C VAL A 178 1.00 -19.19 -7.11
N TYR A 179 1.95 -19.80 -6.40
CA TYR A 179 3.38 -19.70 -6.74
C TYR A 179 4.03 -21.03 -7.10
N GLY A 180 3.32 -22.15 -6.97
CA GLY A 180 3.84 -23.48 -7.29
C GLY A 180 4.90 -24.02 -6.31
N VAL A 181 5.20 -23.28 -5.24
CA VAL A 181 6.24 -23.64 -4.27
C VAL A 181 5.62 -24.36 -3.07
N ILE A 182 6.13 -25.56 -2.75
CA ILE A 182 5.63 -26.44 -1.69
C ILE A 182 6.75 -26.87 -0.74
N HIS A 183 6.42 -27.03 0.54
CA HIS A 183 7.31 -27.62 1.54
C HIS A 183 6.56 -28.67 2.39
N PRO A 184 7.16 -29.85 2.67
CA PRO A 184 8.37 -30.38 2.05
C PRO A 184 8.22 -30.50 0.52
N PRO A 185 9.32 -30.39 -0.25
CA PRO A 185 9.27 -30.66 -1.67
C PRO A 185 8.72 -32.08 -1.86
N ARG A 186 7.79 -32.25 -2.80
CA ARG A 186 7.20 -33.57 -3.06
C ARG A 186 8.36 -34.57 -3.28
N PRO A 187 8.36 -35.73 -2.60
CA PRO A 187 9.31 -36.77 -2.92
C PRO A 187 9.20 -37.06 -4.43
N LEU A 188 10.31 -36.97 -5.15
CA LEU A 188 10.38 -37.57 -6.48
C LEU A 188 9.94 -39.03 -6.31
N PRO A 189 9.09 -39.59 -7.19
CA PRO A 189 8.88 -41.02 -7.17
C PRO A 189 10.27 -41.67 -7.26
N LEU A 190 10.65 -42.44 -6.24
CA LEU A 190 11.78 -43.34 -6.34
C LEU A 190 11.56 -44.11 -7.63
N ARG A 191 12.56 -44.08 -8.51
CA ARG A 191 12.49 -44.69 -9.84
C ARG A 191 11.81 -46.04 -9.76
N ALA A 192 10.84 -46.26 -10.64
CA ALA A 192 10.38 -47.59 -11.03
C ALA A 192 11.51 -48.32 -11.81
N GLU A 193 12.68 -48.45 -11.19
CA GLU A 193 13.77 -49.33 -11.58
C GLU A 193 13.72 -50.55 -10.63
N ALA A 194 12.66 -51.35 -10.76
CA ALA A 194 12.58 -52.68 -10.17
C ALA A 194 11.55 -53.59 -10.87
N GLU A 195 11.18 -53.33 -12.13
CA GLU A 195 10.25 -54.19 -12.87
C GLU A 195 10.69 -54.47 -14.32
N HIS A 196 12.01 -54.50 -14.56
CA HIS A 196 12.57 -55.04 -15.80
C HIS A 196 13.37 -56.34 -15.59
N ASP A 197 13.31 -56.96 -14.40
CA ASP A 197 14.08 -58.18 -14.08
C ASP A 197 13.23 -59.36 -13.59
N ALA A 198 11.92 -59.35 -13.88
CA ALA A 198 11.01 -60.44 -13.48
C ALA A 198 10.01 -60.90 -14.57
N ALA A 199 10.29 -60.65 -15.85
CA ALA A 199 9.52 -61.24 -16.95
C ALA A 199 10.40 -61.80 -18.08
N GLY A 200 11.68 -62.06 -17.78
CA GLY A 200 12.55 -62.93 -18.57
C GLY A 200 12.66 -64.29 -17.90
N ARG A 201 11.62 -65.13 -18.02
CA ARG A 201 11.69 -66.58 -17.95
C ARG A 201 10.43 -67.21 -18.52
#